data_AF-A0A0R3N3I8-F1
#
_entry.id   AF-A0A0R3N3I8-F1
#
_cell.length_a   1.000
_cell.length_b   1.000
_cell.length_c   1.000
_cell.angle_alpha   90.00
_cell.angle_beta   90.00
_cell.angle_gamma   90.00
#
_symmetry.space_group_name_H-M   'P 1'
#
loop_
_entity.id
_entity.type
_entity.pdbx_description
1 polymer ?
#
loop_
_entity_poly.entity_id
_entity_poly.type
_entity_poly.pdbx_seq_one_letter_code
_entity_poly.pdbx_strand_id
1 'polypeptide(L)'
;MSILLEQTLPATLSDRLRDAFCVTAEFLSDIISETCRRFPSMEGNARTARIERLIQSQAWTDAALALIDLELPQWQIRRIAYDDGEWYCALSQQRELLDWLDQPVKARHADLALAILSAFVEAQRVSAPASRTSVPNAPLHADNFYQPIYSDNFA
;
A
#
# COMPACT_ATOMS: atom_id res chain seq x y z
N MET A 1 3.45 -21.37 17.78
CA MET A 1 3.82 -20.02 18.24
C MET A 1 4.59 -19.31 17.13
N SER A 2 3.89 -18.66 16.19
CA SER A 2 4.53 -18.00 15.03
C SER A 2 3.70 -16.81 14.52
N ILE A 3 3.46 -15.80 15.37
CA ILE A 3 2.78 -14.55 14.99
C ILE A 3 3.72 -13.33 15.01
N LEU A 4 5.01 -13.53 15.35
CA LEU A 4 5.98 -12.44 15.54
C LEU A 4 6.83 -12.12 14.30
N LEU A 5 6.94 -13.05 13.35
CA LEU A 5 7.81 -12.87 12.17
C LEU A 5 7.19 -11.99 11.07
N GLU A 6 5.87 -12.02 10.89
CA GLU A 6 5.21 -11.26 9.81
C GLU A 6 5.10 -9.76 10.09
N GLN A 7 5.19 -9.33 11.35
CA GLN A 7 5.14 -7.92 11.74
C GLN A 7 6.51 -7.24 11.78
N THR A 8 7.61 -8.00 11.77
CA THR A 8 8.97 -7.45 11.91
C THR A 8 9.58 -7.06 10.55
N LEU A 9 9.26 -7.83 9.51
CA LEU A 9 9.68 -7.60 8.11
C LEU A 9 9.32 -6.20 7.56
N PRO A 10 8.09 -5.68 7.74
CA PRO A 10 7.76 -4.33 7.31
C PRO A 10 8.72 -3.31 7.93
N ALA A 11 8.89 -3.29 9.26
CA ALA A 11 9.75 -2.33 9.94
C ALA A 11 11.18 -2.31 9.37
N THR A 12 11.76 -3.49 9.11
CA THR A 12 13.10 -3.60 8.53
C THR A 12 13.20 -3.02 7.11
N LEU A 13 12.15 -3.11 6.29
CA LEU A 13 12.13 -2.54 4.94
C LEU A 13 11.98 -1.01 4.98
N SER A 14 11.14 -0.45 5.86
CA SER A 14 11.06 1.02 6.00
C SER A 14 12.37 1.63 6.48
N ASP A 15 13.08 0.96 7.39
CA ASP A 15 14.38 1.46 7.84
C ASP A 15 15.42 1.38 6.71
N ARG A 16 15.46 0.28 5.94
CA ARG A 16 16.29 0.19 4.72
C ARG A 16 15.98 1.31 3.70
N LEU A 17 14.71 1.64 3.50
CA LEU A 17 14.29 2.72 2.61
C LEU A 17 14.71 4.10 3.12
N ARG A 18 14.69 4.31 4.45
CA ARG A 18 15.13 5.56 5.07
C ARG A 18 16.64 5.75 4.96
N ASP A 19 17.41 4.68 5.07
CA ASP A 19 18.87 4.74 5.07
C ASP A 19 19.48 4.65 3.66
N ALA A 20 18.69 4.25 2.66
CA ALA A 20 19.13 4.16 1.28
C ALA A 20 19.38 5.55 0.69
N PHE A 21 20.52 5.74 0.02
CA PHE A 21 20.82 7.01 -0.65
C PHE A 21 20.14 7.14 -2.02
N CYS A 22 19.98 6.01 -2.74
CA CYS A 22 19.38 5.98 -4.06
C CYS A 22 18.72 4.62 -4.34
N VAL A 23 17.86 4.56 -5.35
CA VAL A 23 17.26 3.31 -5.83
C VAL A 23 18.25 2.58 -6.74
N THR A 24 18.44 1.28 -6.51
CA THR A 24 19.10 0.37 -7.45
C THR A 24 18.11 -0.67 -7.97
N ALA A 25 18.46 -1.34 -9.07
CA ALA A 25 17.65 -2.41 -9.63
C ALA A 25 17.45 -3.54 -8.61
N GLU A 26 18.51 -3.95 -7.91
CA GLU A 26 18.43 -5.01 -6.89
C GLU A 26 17.52 -4.57 -5.73
N PHE A 27 17.67 -3.33 -5.27
CA PHE A 27 16.86 -2.85 -4.16
C PHE A 27 15.37 -2.75 -4.54
N LEU A 28 15.07 -2.33 -5.77
CA LEU A 28 13.69 -2.30 -6.26
C LEU A 28 13.13 -3.71 -6.44
N SER A 29 13.93 -4.67 -6.89
CA SER A 29 13.55 -6.08 -6.95
C SER A 29 13.28 -6.67 -5.56
N ASP A 30 14.09 -6.33 -4.56
CA ASP A 30 13.85 -6.72 -3.16
C ASP A 30 12.49 -6.20 -2.68
N ILE A 31 12.22 -4.90 -2.87
CA ILE A 31 10.93 -4.28 -2.52
C ILE A 31 9.76 -5.00 -3.21
N ILE A 32 9.89 -5.31 -4.49
CA ILE A 32 8.86 -6.03 -5.24
C ILE A 32 8.64 -7.42 -4.63
N SER A 33 9.71 -8.16 -4.36
CA SER A 33 9.61 -9.52 -3.80
C SER A 33 9.01 -9.55 -2.39
N GLU A 34 9.30 -8.54 -1.57
CA GLU A 34 8.87 -8.47 -0.17
C GLU A 34 7.45 -7.91 -0.03
N THR A 35 7.01 -7.03 -0.93
CA THR A 35 5.76 -6.28 -0.76
C THR A 35 4.70 -6.56 -1.82
N CYS A 36 5.09 -6.86 -3.07
CA CYS A 36 4.13 -7.00 -4.16
C CYS A 36 3.56 -8.41 -4.23
N ARG A 37 2.25 -8.54 -3.98
CA ARG A 37 1.56 -9.84 -4.08
C ARG A 37 0.96 -10.06 -5.45
N ARG A 38 0.56 -8.99 -6.15
CA ARG A 38 -0.10 -9.09 -7.47
C ARG A 38 0.92 -9.19 -8.60
N PHE A 39 2.10 -8.63 -8.41
CA PHE A 39 3.20 -8.60 -9.37
C PHE A 39 3.60 -9.99 -9.89
N PRO A 40 3.96 -10.98 -9.04
CA PRO A 40 4.33 -12.32 -9.51
C PRO A 40 3.12 -13.12 -10.05
N SER A 41 1.92 -12.88 -9.53
CA SER A 41 0.70 -13.59 -9.98
C SER A 41 0.26 -13.23 -11.41
N MET A 42 0.90 -12.22 -11.99
CA MET A 42 0.58 -11.63 -13.28
C MET A 42 1.75 -11.75 -14.29
N GLU A 43 2.65 -12.70 -14.07
CA GLU A 43 3.76 -13.02 -14.97
C GLU A 43 3.25 -13.16 -16.42
N GLY A 44 3.77 -12.30 -17.32
CA GLY A 44 3.34 -12.21 -18.73
C GLY A 44 2.29 -11.14 -19.05
N ASN A 45 1.80 -10.36 -18.07
CA ASN A 45 0.93 -9.22 -18.35
C ASN A 45 1.74 -8.01 -18.90
N ALA A 46 1.08 -7.14 -19.68
CA ALA A 46 1.71 -5.96 -20.28
C ALA A 46 2.15 -4.88 -19.26
N ARG A 47 1.56 -4.84 -18.05
CA ARG A 47 1.89 -3.89 -16.97
C ARG A 47 3.18 -4.27 -16.23
N THR A 48 3.36 -5.54 -15.89
CA THR A 48 4.55 -6.14 -15.29
C THR A 48 5.74 -6.02 -16.24
N ALA A 49 5.56 -6.38 -17.52
CA ALA A 49 6.58 -6.19 -18.55
C ALA A 49 6.97 -4.70 -18.72
N ARG A 50 6.01 -3.78 -18.59
CA ARG A 50 6.29 -2.34 -18.58
C ARG A 50 7.15 -1.95 -17.37
N ILE A 51 6.85 -2.45 -16.17
CA ILE A 51 7.64 -2.16 -14.97
C ILE A 51 9.06 -2.70 -15.11
N GLU A 52 9.23 -3.94 -15.57
CA GLU A 52 10.56 -4.52 -15.85
C GLU A 52 11.37 -3.66 -16.82
N ARG A 53 10.73 -3.17 -17.90
CA ARG A 53 11.39 -2.27 -18.85
C ARG A 53 11.81 -0.95 -18.20
N LEU A 54 10.98 -0.39 -17.32
CA LEU A 54 11.31 0.84 -16.58
C LEU A 54 12.48 0.61 -15.63
N ILE A 55 12.54 -0.56 -14.98
CA ILE A 55 13.67 -0.98 -14.14
C ILE A 55 14.95 -1.11 -14.98
N GLN A 56 14.88 -1.76 -16.14
CA GLN A 56 16.02 -1.91 -17.06
C GLN A 56 16.53 -0.56 -17.58
N SER A 57 15.63 0.40 -17.80
CA SER A 57 15.99 1.76 -18.20
C SER A 57 16.32 2.69 -17.04
N GLN A 58 16.38 2.18 -15.80
CA GLN A 58 16.64 2.97 -14.58
C GLN A 58 15.65 4.12 -14.36
N ALA A 59 14.44 4.00 -14.89
CA ALA A 59 13.36 4.98 -14.72
C ALA A 59 12.65 4.74 -13.38
N TRP A 60 13.37 4.94 -12.27
CA TRP A 60 12.93 4.53 -10.92
C TRP A 60 11.64 5.21 -10.48
N THR A 61 11.48 6.49 -10.79
CA THR A 61 10.25 7.24 -10.46
C THR A 61 9.06 6.64 -11.20
N ASP A 62 9.17 6.45 -12.51
CA ASP A 62 8.10 5.85 -13.33
C ASP A 62 7.80 4.41 -12.92
N ALA A 63 8.83 3.64 -12.55
CA ALA A 63 8.67 2.27 -12.05
C ALA A 63 7.89 2.27 -10.72
N ALA A 64 8.22 3.16 -9.79
CA ALA A 64 7.51 3.30 -8.51
C ALA A 64 6.04 3.71 -8.71
N LEU A 65 5.77 4.65 -9.63
CA LEU A 65 4.40 5.03 -10.00
C LEU A 65 3.62 3.85 -10.59
N ALA A 66 4.24 3.11 -11.52
CA ALA A 66 3.61 1.94 -12.13
C ALA A 66 3.36 0.80 -11.12
N LEU A 67 4.20 0.66 -10.09
CA LEU A 67 3.98 -0.27 -8.98
C LEU A 67 2.77 0.12 -8.13
N ILE A 68 2.60 1.42 -7.82
CA ILE A 68 1.41 1.91 -7.11
C ILE A 68 0.14 1.58 -7.91
N ASP A 69 0.12 1.89 -9.21
CA ASP A 69 -1.04 1.60 -10.08
C ASP A 69 -1.39 0.11 -10.15
N LEU A 70 -0.40 -0.77 -10.00
CA LEU A 70 -0.56 -2.22 -10.07
C LEU A 70 -1.02 -2.82 -8.73
N GLU A 71 -0.30 -2.55 -7.64
CA GLU A 71 -0.55 -3.19 -6.35
C GLU A 71 -1.63 -2.46 -5.53
N LEU A 72 -1.71 -1.14 -5.67
CA LEU A 72 -2.57 -0.27 -4.86
C LEU A 72 -3.59 0.50 -5.72
N PRO A 73 -4.50 -0.17 -6.45
CA PRO A 73 -5.42 0.48 -7.39
C PRO A 73 -6.45 1.41 -6.72
N GLN A 74 -6.63 1.30 -5.40
CA GLN A 74 -7.46 2.22 -4.63
C GLN A 74 -6.67 3.43 -4.12
N TRP A 75 -5.34 3.38 -4.11
CA TRP A 75 -4.53 4.50 -3.65
C TRP A 75 -4.13 5.40 -4.81
N GLN A 76 -4.03 6.69 -4.52
CA GLN A 76 -3.58 7.70 -5.46
C GLN A 76 -2.60 8.66 -4.81
N ILE A 77 -1.71 9.21 -5.62
CA ILE A 77 -0.83 10.29 -5.20
C ILE A 77 -1.64 11.55 -5.02
N ARG A 78 -1.66 12.02 -3.77
CA ARG A 78 -2.35 13.25 -3.38
C ARG A 78 -1.44 14.46 -3.46
N ARG A 79 -0.18 14.30 -3.03
CA ARG A 79 0.81 15.38 -3.03
C ARG A 79 2.20 14.84 -3.26
N ILE A 80 2.93 15.53 -4.14
CA ILE A 80 4.38 15.47 -4.22
C ILE A 80 4.85 16.91 -4.06
N ALA A 81 5.73 17.16 -3.10
CA ALA A 81 6.31 18.47 -2.87
C ALA A 81 7.79 18.31 -2.52
N TYR A 82 8.59 19.28 -2.93
CA TYR A 82 9.98 19.38 -2.52
C TYR A 82 10.10 20.54 -1.53
N ASP A 83 10.63 20.26 -0.35
CA ASP A 83 10.83 21.25 0.71
C ASP A 83 12.06 20.87 1.54
N ASP A 84 12.85 21.87 1.94
CA ASP A 84 14.05 21.71 2.78
C ASP A 84 15.00 20.55 2.41
N GLY A 85 15.25 20.34 1.10
CA GLY A 85 16.15 19.28 0.65
C GLY A 85 15.51 17.89 0.51
N GLU A 86 14.24 17.74 0.89
CA GLU A 86 13.51 16.48 0.88
C GLU A 86 12.28 16.52 -0.04
N TRP A 87 12.01 15.39 -0.69
CA TRP A 87 10.74 15.11 -1.33
C TRP A 87 9.75 14.56 -0.32
N TYR A 88 8.56 15.13 -0.30
CA TYR A 88 7.41 14.68 0.47
C TYR A 88 6.40 14.04 -0.47
N CYS A 89 6.08 12.78 -0.26
CA CYS A 89 5.04 12.05 -0.98
C CYS A 89 3.89 11.69 -0.04
N ALA A 90 2.66 11.95 -0.47
CA ALA A 90 1.45 11.55 0.24
C ALA A 90 0.54 10.72 -0.67
N LEU A 91 0.14 9.53 -0.20
CA LEU A 91 -0.83 8.65 -0.85
C LEU A 91 -2.13 8.61 -0.03
N SER A 92 -3.27 8.57 -0.72
CA SER A 92 -4.60 8.44 -0.11
C SER A 92 -5.47 7.44 -0.88
N GLN A 93 -6.37 6.73 -0.19
CA GLN A 93 -7.29 5.74 -0.76
C GLN A 93 -8.50 6.34 -1.48
N GLN A 94 -8.81 7.63 -1.28
CA GLN A 94 -10.01 8.24 -1.85
C GLN A 94 -9.71 9.65 -2.36
N ARG A 95 -9.96 9.86 -3.66
CA ARG A 95 -10.07 11.20 -4.22
C ARG A 95 -11.33 11.85 -3.64
N GLU A 96 -11.17 13.04 -3.05
CA GLU A 96 -12.25 13.94 -2.62
C GLU A 96 -12.88 13.69 -1.23
N LEU A 97 -12.18 13.03 -0.31
CA LEU A 97 -12.56 13.17 1.11
C LEU A 97 -12.04 14.49 1.68
N LEU A 98 -12.89 15.14 2.46
CA LEU A 98 -12.50 16.31 3.25
C LEU A 98 -11.28 15.96 4.11
N ASP A 99 -10.39 16.92 4.32
CA ASP A 99 -9.08 16.71 4.97
C ASP A 99 -9.14 16.02 6.34
N TRP A 100 -10.27 16.13 7.05
CA TRP A 100 -10.49 15.52 8.36
C TRP A 100 -10.88 14.04 8.31
N LEU A 101 -11.37 13.56 7.17
CA LEU A 101 -11.71 12.16 6.92
C LEU A 101 -10.61 11.41 6.17
N ASP A 102 -9.79 12.12 5.39
CA ASP A 102 -8.68 11.51 4.69
C ASP A 102 -7.56 11.15 5.68
N GLN A 103 -7.11 9.91 5.65
CA GLN A 103 -5.94 9.43 6.39
C GLN A 103 -4.82 9.11 5.40
N PRO A 104 -4.15 10.13 4.83
CA PRO A 104 -3.09 9.89 3.88
C PRO A 104 -1.86 9.32 4.58
N VAL A 105 -1.22 8.34 3.94
CA VAL A 105 0.13 7.95 4.33
C VAL A 105 1.10 8.96 3.77
N LYS A 106 2.12 9.31 4.54
CA LYS A 106 3.13 10.30 4.18
C LYS A 106 4.51 9.67 4.32
N ALA A 107 5.36 9.92 3.35
CA ALA A 107 6.77 9.61 3.44
C ALA A 107 7.59 10.78 2.92
N ARG A 108 8.85 10.83 3.37
CA ARG A 108 9.81 11.84 2.93
C ARG A 108 11.19 11.21 2.70
N HIS A 109 11.89 11.70 1.69
CA HIS A 109 13.24 11.26 1.37
C HIS A 109 13.96 12.28 0.49
N ALA A 110 15.29 12.36 0.56
CA ALA A 110 16.08 13.26 -0.30
C ALA A 110 15.97 12.91 -1.80
N ASP A 111 15.76 11.63 -2.11
CA ASP A 111 15.48 11.11 -3.45
C ASP A 111 13.97 10.92 -3.68
N LEU A 112 13.47 11.37 -4.82
CA LEU A 112 12.05 11.33 -5.17
C LEU A 112 11.51 9.90 -5.25
N ALA A 113 12.24 8.98 -5.90
CA ALA A 113 11.77 7.62 -6.09
C ALA A 113 11.69 6.90 -4.73
N LEU A 114 12.66 7.11 -3.85
CA LEU A 114 12.62 6.60 -2.48
C LEU A 114 11.50 7.21 -1.63
N ALA A 115 11.16 8.50 -1.81
CA ALA A 115 10.00 9.09 -1.14
C ALA A 115 8.69 8.43 -1.58
N ILE A 116 8.54 8.15 -2.88
CA ILE A 116 7.37 7.45 -3.43
C ILE A 116 7.32 5.99 -2.94
N LEU A 117 8.44 5.26 -3.02
CA LEU A 117 8.53 3.87 -2.58
C LEU A 117 8.28 3.72 -1.07
N SER A 118 8.74 4.67 -0.26
CA SER A 118 8.44 4.71 1.17
C SER A 118 6.94 4.88 1.42
N ALA A 119 6.28 5.80 0.71
CA ALA A 119 4.84 5.97 0.83
C ALA A 119 4.07 4.73 0.34
N PHE A 120 4.55 4.09 -0.72
CA PHE A 120 4.01 2.83 -1.25
C PHE A 120 4.06 1.70 -0.21
N VAL A 121 5.21 1.51 0.45
CA VAL A 121 5.36 0.48 1.49
C VAL A 121 4.46 0.75 2.69
N GLU A 122 4.35 2.00 3.15
CA GLU A 122 3.42 2.34 4.23
C GLU A 122 1.96 2.11 3.80
N ALA A 123 1.59 2.48 2.57
CA ALA A 123 0.26 2.21 2.03
C ALA A 123 -0.03 0.70 1.93
N GLN A 124 0.93 -0.12 1.53
CA GLN A 124 0.82 -1.58 1.53
C GLN A 124 0.54 -2.12 2.94
N ARG A 125 1.21 -1.60 3.98
CA ARG A 125 0.97 -2.01 5.37
C ARG A 125 -0.42 -1.64 5.85
N VAL A 126 -0.88 -0.42 5.57
CA VAL A 126 -2.23 0.03 5.94
C VAL A 126 -3.29 -0.74 5.17
N SER A 127 -3.00 -1.15 3.93
CA SER A 127 -3.91 -1.94 3.08
C SER A 127 -3.91 -3.43 3.38
N ALA A 128 -2.89 -3.92 4.07
CA ALA A 128 -2.82 -5.33 4.44
C ALA A 128 -4.06 -5.62 5.31
N PRO A 129 -4.89 -6.61 4.94
CA PRO A 129 -6.07 -6.93 5.74
C PRO A 129 -5.59 -7.28 7.14
N ALA A 130 -5.99 -6.49 8.13
CA ALA A 130 -5.77 -6.84 9.53
C ALA A 130 -6.26 -8.27 9.70
N SER A 131 -5.38 -9.17 10.16
CA SER A 131 -5.72 -10.56 10.47
C SER A 131 -7.00 -10.51 11.28
N ARG A 132 -8.13 -10.84 10.63
CA ARG A 132 -9.43 -10.72 11.25
C ARG A 132 -9.32 -11.54 12.52
N THR A 133 -9.37 -10.88 13.67
CA THR A 133 -9.71 -11.56 14.91
C THR A 133 -11.00 -12.26 14.60
N SER A 134 -10.93 -13.59 14.46
CA SER A 134 -12.09 -14.42 14.21
C SER A 134 -13.17 -13.92 15.13
N VAL A 135 -14.24 -13.34 14.57
CA VAL A 135 -15.41 -13.02 15.36
C VAL A 135 -15.78 -14.36 16.00
N PRO A 136 -15.83 -14.46 17.34
CA PRO A 136 -16.31 -15.69 17.95
C PRO A 136 -17.65 -15.98 17.29
N ASN A 137 -17.84 -17.20 16.78
CA ASN A 137 -19.18 -17.63 16.40
C ASN A 137 -20.02 -17.52 17.67
N ALA A 138 -20.72 -16.39 17.83
CA ALA A 138 -21.74 -16.26 18.83
C ALA A 138 -22.75 -17.37 18.51
N PRO A 139 -23.05 -18.28 19.44
CA PRO A 139 -24.17 -19.17 19.27
C PRO A 139 -25.37 -18.29 18.91
N LEU A 140 -26.05 -18.63 17.82
CA LEU A 140 -27.32 -18.02 17.45
C LEU A 140 -28.30 -18.41 18.57
N HIS A 141 -28.29 -17.66 19.67
CA HIS A 141 -29.30 -17.80 20.70
C HIS A 141 -30.55 -17.24 20.06
N ALA A 142 -31.48 -18.13 19.72
CA ALA A 142 -32.82 -17.77 19.31
C ALA A 142 -33.54 -17.17 20.53
N ASP A 143 -33.16 -15.96 20.90
CA ASP A 143 -33.98 -15.16 21.78
C ASP A 143 -35.23 -14.78 20.99
N ASN A 144 -36.37 -15.29 21.44
CA ASN A 144 -37.72 -15.03 20.91
C ASN A 144 -38.13 -13.54 20.92
N PHE A 145 -37.21 -12.63 21.28
CA PHE A 145 -37.41 -11.19 21.33
C PHE A 145 -36.86 -10.45 20.10
N TYR A 146 -36.17 -11.13 19.19
CA TYR A 146 -35.71 -10.51 17.94
C TYR A 146 -36.79 -10.63 16.87
N GLN A 147 -37.60 -9.58 16.70
CA GLN A 147 -38.55 -9.49 15.60
C GLN A 147 -37.90 -8.69 14.45
N PRO A 148 -37.49 -9.32 13.34
CA PRO A 148 -36.99 -8.58 12.18
C PRO A 148 -38.12 -7.71 11.62
N ILE A 149 -37.94 -6.40 11.67
CA ILE A 149 -38.87 -5.45 11.06
C ILE A 149 -38.53 -5.39 9.57
N TYR A 150 -39.43 -5.90 8.73
CA TYR A 150 -39.37 -5.67 7.29
C TYR A 150 -39.68 -4.19 7.03
N SER A 151 -38.68 -3.45 6.56
CA SER A 151 -38.92 -2.14 5.95
C SER A 151 -39.45 -2.37 4.55
N ASP A 152 -40.76 -2.45 4.43
CA ASP A 152 -41.44 -2.35 3.14
C ASP A 152 -41.29 -0.90 2.63
N ASN A 153 -40.22 -0.65 1.88
CA ASN A 153 -40.10 0.56 1.07
C ASN A 153 -41.02 0.42 -0.15
N PHE A 154 -42.31 0.69 0.02
CA PHE A 154 -43.20 0.98 -1.10
C PHE A 154 -43.22 2.49 -1.34
N ALA A 155 -42.90 2.84 -2.60
CA ALA A 155 -42.86 4.18 -3.15
C ALA A 155 -44.22 4.88 -3.18
#